data_AF-A0A3D0SHN9-F1
#
_entry.id   AF-A0A3D0SHN9-F1
#
_cell.length_a   1.000
_cell.length_b   1.000
_cell.length_c   1.000
_cell.angle_alpha   90.00
_cell.angle_beta   90.00
_cell.angle_gamma   90.00
#
_symmetry.space_group_name_H-M   'P 1'
#
loop_
_entity.id
_entity.type
_entity.pdbx_description
1 polymer ?
#
loop_
_entity_poly.entity_id
_entity_poly.type
_entity_poly.pdbx_seq_one_letter_code
_entity_poly.pdbx_strand_id
1 'polypeptide(L)'
;MSRKLTLLLLAGSLLTANLTFADAPADKVDKLLEQAQALLGSDIDDAEEKIEEALELAPKRADVHFLCGQVMGIQASQSIFSALSYAGKSLDCFKQAALLEPQNTDYKFGLMMFYLGAPGIAGGDTELAWQQVN
;
A
#
# COMPACT_ATOMS: atom_id res chain seq x y z
N MET A 1 12.92 77.13 0.83
CA MET A 1 13.64 75.85 0.66
C MET A 1 13.17 74.91 1.77
N SER A 2 12.01 74.26 1.59
CA SER A 2 11.36 73.47 2.64
C SER A 2 11.76 72.00 2.54
N ARG A 3 12.45 71.51 3.58
CA ARG A 3 12.85 70.10 3.75
C ARG A 3 11.61 69.24 3.96
N LYS A 4 11.38 68.26 3.08
CA LYS A 4 10.32 67.27 3.24
C LYS A 4 10.76 66.22 4.27
N LEU A 5 10.03 66.16 5.38
CA LEU A 5 9.98 65.00 6.27
C LEU A 5 9.31 63.85 5.50
N THR A 6 9.90 62.66 5.48
CA THR A 6 9.21 61.45 5.01
C THR A 6 9.34 60.39 6.09
N LEU A 7 8.18 60.12 6.67
CA LEU A 7 7.90 59.18 7.76
C LEU A 7 8.04 57.74 7.20
N LEU A 8 8.93 56.92 7.77
CA LEU A 8 8.94 55.47 7.51
C LEU A 8 7.82 54.83 8.33
N LEU A 9 6.78 54.33 7.66
CA LEU A 9 5.76 53.46 8.26
C LEU A 9 6.22 52.01 8.12
N LEU A 10 6.37 51.32 9.26
CA LEU A 10 6.60 49.88 9.36
C LEU A 10 5.48 49.13 8.64
N ALA A 11 5.83 48.39 7.58
CA ALA A 11 4.97 47.33 7.06
C ALA A 11 5.16 46.09 7.95
N GLY A 12 4.21 45.86 8.87
CA GLY A 12 4.08 44.58 9.57
C GLY A 12 3.60 43.53 8.57
N SER A 13 4.52 42.73 8.04
CA SER A 13 4.18 41.53 7.28
C SER A 13 3.64 40.48 8.24
N LEU A 14 2.32 40.27 8.20
CA LEU A 14 1.65 39.10 8.77
C LEU A 14 2.23 37.85 8.12
N LEU A 15 3.03 37.11 8.90
CA LEU A 15 3.50 35.78 8.54
C LEU A 15 2.30 34.83 8.64
N THR A 16 1.64 34.53 7.52
CA THR A 16 0.66 33.44 7.46
C THR A 16 1.41 32.12 7.53
N ALA A 17 1.56 31.58 8.73
CA ALA A 17 2.02 30.20 8.91
C ALA A 17 0.90 29.26 8.45
N ASN A 18 1.01 28.74 7.23
CA ASN A 18 0.21 27.61 6.78
C ASN A 18 0.77 26.34 7.45
N LEU A 19 0.27 26.01 8.64
CA LEU A 19 0.46 24.70 9.25
C LEU A 19 -0.59 23.75 8.66
N THR A 20 -0.23 23.02 7.61
CA THR A 20 -1.05 21.94 7.06
C THR A 20 -0.91 20.70 7.95
N PHE A 21 -1.89 20.45 8.82
CA PHE A 21 -2.02 19.22 9.62
C PHE A 21 -2.72 18.07 8.84
N ALA A 22 -2.45 17.93 7.54
CA ALA A 22 -3.26 17.07 6.66
C ALA A 22 -2.67 15.66 6.40
N ASP A 23 -1.42 15.37 6.77
CA ASP A 23 -0.74 14.13 6.34
C ASP A 23 -0.60 13.02 7.40
N ALA A 24 -1.11 13.22 8.62
CA ALA A 24 -0.95 12.25 9.72
C ALA A 24 -1.42 10.80 9.40
N PRO A 25 -2.48 10.56 8.60
CA PRO A 25 -2.87 9.21 8.20
C PRO A 25 -1.94 8.60 7.14
N ALA A 26 -1.44 9.39 6.19
CA ALA A 26 -0.55 8.92 5.13
C ALA A 26 0.80 8.49 5.73
N ASP A 27 1.38 9.34 6.59
CA ASP A 27 2.61 9.05 7.33
C ASP A 27 2.50 7.79 8.20
N LYS A 28 1.30 7.49 8.71
CA LYS A 28 1.04 6.28 9.49
C LYS A 28 0.98 5.04 8.60
N VAL A 29 0.26 5.10 7.48
CA VAL A 29 0.16 3.98 6.53
C VAL A 29 1.54 3.62 5.99
N ASP A 30 2.37 4.61 5.65
CA ASP A 30 3.72 4.35 5.15
C ASP A 30 4.57 3.60 6.18
N LYS A 31 4.51 3.98 7.46
CA LYS A 31 5.18 3.24 8.54
C LYS A 31 4.66 1.82 8.72
N LEU A 32 3.34 1.61 8.57
CA LEU A 32 2.75 0.27 8.66
C LEU A 32 3.25 -0.62 7.50
N LEU A 33 3.36 -0.07 6.29
CA LEU A 33 3.90 -0.79 5.13
C LEU A 33 5.38 -1.12 5.33
N GLU A 34 6.20 -0.18 5.80
CA GLU A 34 7.61 -0.42 6.13
C GLU A 34 7.76 -1.54 7.18
N GLN A 35 6.93 -1.51 8.23
CA GLN A 35 6.93 -2.54 9.27
C GLN A 35 6.52 -3.91 8.71
N ALA A 36 5.37 -4.00 8.02
CA ALA A 36 4.90 -5.25 7.41
C ALA A 36 5.96 -5.85 6.46
N GLN A 37 6.59 -4.99 5.64
CA GLN A 37 7.62 -5.40 4.69
C GLN A 37 8.88 -5.94 5.39
N ALA A 38 9.30 -5.32 6.50
CA ALA A 38 10.45 -5.77 7.28
C ALA A 38 10.19 -7.12 7.98
N LEU A 39 8.93 -7.42 8.29
CA LEU A 39 8.52 -8.60 9.05
C LEU A 39 8.26 -9.84 8.17
N LEU A 40 8.11 -9.71 6.84
CA LEU A 40 7.75 -10.81 5.94
C LEU A 40 8.60 -12.09 6.11
N GLY A 41 9.88 -11.94 6.42
CA GLY A 41 10.82 -13.05 6.57
C GLY A 41 11.07 -13.51 8.01
N SER A 42 10.48 -12.84 9.00
CA SER A 42 10.79 -13.09 10.42
C SER A 42 9.55 -13.34 11.28
N ASP A 43 8.49 -12.57 11.08
CA ASP A 43 7.28 -12.62 11.91
C ASP A 43 6.06 -12.27 11.05
N ILE A 44 5.54 -13.29 10.38
CA ILE A 44 4.45 -13.09 9.42
C ILE A 44 3.12 -12.75 10.09
N ASP A 45 2.93 -13.15 11.34
CA ASP A 45 1.72 -12.84 12.11
C ASP A 45 1.68 -11.34 12.44
N ASP A 46 2.80 -10.77 12.92
CA ASP A 46 2.90 -9.34 13.13
C ASP A 46 2.79 -8.55 11.79
N ALA A 47 3.30 -9.09 10.68
CA ALA A 47 3.14 -8.50 9.35
C ALA A 47 1.67 -8.46 8.91
N GLU A 48 0.90 -9.50 9.22
CA GLU A 48 -0.56 -9.55 9.00
C GLU A 48 -1.26 -8.43 9.77
N GLU A 49 -0.95 -8.25 11.06
CA GLU A 49 -1.56 -7.15 11.84
C GLU A 49 -1.31 -5.78 11.21
N LYS A 50 -0.07 -5.50 10.78
CA LYS A 50 0.28 -4.18 10.22
C LYS A 50 -0.40 -3.95 8.87
N ILE A 51 -0.50 -4.98 8.03
CA ILE A 51 -1.13 -4.82 6.72
C ILE A 51 -2.65 -4.75 6.83
N GLU A 52 -3.27 -5.41 7.79
CA GLU A 52 -4.71 -5.26 8.07
C GLU A 52 -5.03 -3.84 8.55
N GLU A 53 -4.22 -3.27 9.45
CA GLU A 53 -4.40 -1.86 9.85
C GLU A 53 -4.19 -0.89 8.68
N ALA A 54 -3.20 -1.13 7.82
CA ALA A 54 -2.97 -0.32 6.63
C ALA A 54 -4.16 -0.37 5.66
N LEU A 55 -4.79 -1.55 5.49
CA LEU A 55 -5.99 -1.73 4.67
C LEU A 55 -7.19 -0.95 5.21
N GLU A 56 -7.36 -0.88 6.53
CA GLU A 56 -8.42 -0.08 7.15
C GLU A 56 -8.21 1.42 6.92
N LEU A 57 -6.97 1.90 7.08
CA LEU A 57 -6.64 3.31 6.96
C LEU A 57 -6.60 3.80 5.51
N ALA A 58 -6.21 2.95 4.56
CA ALA A 58 -6.09 3.32 3.16
C ALA A 58 -6.57 2.21 2.20
N PRO A 59 -7.88 1.89 2.19
CA PRO A 59 -8.43 0.78 1.40
C PRO A 59 -8.36 0.98 -0.12
N LYS A 60 -7.95 2.17 -0.60
CA LYS A 60 -7.83 2.53 -2.03
C LYS A 60 -6.38 2.76 -2.47
N ARG A 61 -5.39 2.47 -1.62
CA ARG A 61 -3.97 2.56 -1.96
C ARG A 61 -3.50 1.22 -2.54
N ALA A 62 -2.94 1.25 -3.75
CA ALA A 62 -2.61 0.02 -4.48
C ALA A 62 -1.42 -0.74 -3.88
N ASP A 63 -0.43 -0.03 -3.35
CA ASP A 63 0.74 -0.58 -2.65
C ASP A 63 0.37 -1.34 -1.37
N VAL A 64 -0.64 -0.86 -0.64
CA VAL A 64 -1.21 -1.56 0.52
C VAL A 64 -1.79 -2.92 0.10
N HIS A 65 -2.59 -2.94 -0.96
CA HIS A 65 -3.14 -4.19 -1.50
C HIS A 65 -2.05 -5.12 -2.05
N PHE A 66 -0.99 -4.57 -2.66
CA PHE A 66 0.11 -5.38 -3.16
C PHE A 66 0.88 -6.08 -2.03
N LEU A 67 1.20 -5.35 -0.96
CA LEU A 67 1.86 -5.93 0.21
C LEU A 67 0.93 -6.90 0.96
N CYS A 68 -0.38 -6.63 1.03
CA CYS A 68 -1.36 -7.60 1.53
C CYS A 68 -1.29 -8.93 0.75
N GLY A 69 -1.23 -8.87 -0.58
CA GLY A 69 -1.09 -10.05 -1.42
C GLY A 69 0.12 -10.90 -1.02
N GLN A 70 1.26 -10.25 -0.78
CA GLN A 70 2.49 -10.92 -0.34
C GLN A 70 2.36 -11.54 1.06
N VAL A 71 1.88 -10.76 2.04
CA VAL A 71 1.69 -11.24 3.43
C VAL A 71 0.79 -12.47 3.47
N MET A 72 -0.38 -12.37 2.85
CA MET A 72 -1.37 -13.45 2.84
C MET A 72 -0.87 -14.66 2.04
N GLY A 73 -0.08 -14.45 0.99
CA GLY A 73 0.54 -15.53 0.22
C GLY A 73 1.56 -16.32 1.05
N ILE A 74 2.37 -15.61 1.85
CA ILE A 74 3.31 -16.24 2.78
C ILE A 74 2.56 -17.00 3.88
N GLN A 75 1.51 -16.41 4.46
CA GLN A 75 0.63 -17.10 5.43
C GLN A 75 0.04 -18.39 4.85
N ALA A 76 -0.43 -18.34 3.59
CA ALA A 76 -0.96 -19.51 2.90
C ALA A 76 0.09 -20.63 2.78
N SER A 77 1.34 -20.27 2.46
CA SER A 77 2.43 -21.23 2.28
C SER A 77 2.88 -21.93 3.56
N GLN A 78 2.66 -21.31 4.72
CA GLN A 78 3.06 -21.83 6.04
C GLN A 78 1.90 -22.52 6.77
N SER A 79 0.67 -22.34 6.31
CA SER A 79 -0.53 -22.87 6.93
C SER A 79 -0.90 -24.27 6.40
N ILE A 80 -1.47 -25.11 7.27
CA ILE A 80 -2.10 -26.39 6.86
C ILE A 80 -3.63 -26.24 6.75
N PHE A 81 -4.27 -25.68 7.79
CA PHE A 81 -5.73 -25.62 7.87
C PHE A 81 -6.32 -24.36 7.21
N SER A 82 -5.62 -23.23 7.30
CA SER A 82 -6.05 -21.92 6.79
C SER A 82 -5.49 -21.57 5.41
N ALA A 83 -4.70 -22.46 4.81
CA ALA A 83 -3.98 -22.19 3.55
C ALA A 83 -4.89 -21.68 2.43
N LEU A 84 -6.05 -22.32 2.22
CA LEU A 84 -6.99 -21.90 1.19
C LEU A 84 -7.62 -20.54 1.47
N SER A 85 -7.89 -20.22 2.75
CA SER A 85 -8.45 -18.93 3.12
C SER A 85 -7.42 -17.81 2.88
N TYR A 86 -6.18 -18.04 3.27
CA TYR A 86 -5.09 -17.08 3.04
C TYR A 86 -4.77 -16.92 1.56
N ALA A 87 -4.77 -18.00 0.78
CA ALA A 87 -4.60 -17.93 -0.68
C ALA A 87 -5.71 -17.09 -1.33
N GLY A 88 -6.97 -17.26 -0.90
CA GLY A 88 -8.09 -16.43 -1.34
C GLY A 88 -7.87 -14.94 -1.03
N LYS A 89 -7.53 -14.60 0.23
CA LYS A 89 -7.20 -13.21 0.62
C LYS A 89 -6.04 -12.63 -0.22
N SER A 90 -4.99 -13.43 -0.45
CA SER A 90 -3.83 -13.03 -1.24
C SER A 90 -4.22 -12.69 -2.68
N LEU A 91 -5.01 -13.57 -3.33
CA LEU A 91 -5.52 -13.35 -4.68
C LEU A 91 -6.35 -12.06 -4.78
N ASP A 92 -7.27 -11.84 -3.83
CA ASP A 92 -8.14 -10.67 -3.83
C ASP A 92 -7.33 -9.37 -3.66
N CYS A 93 -6.33 -9.38 -2.78
CA CYS A 93 -5.41 -8.26 -2.59
C CYS A 93 -4.58 -7.98 -3.86
N PHE A 94 -4.00 -8.99 -4.51
CA PHE A 94 -3.27 -8.77 -5.77
C PHE A 94 -4.17 -8.25 -6.90
N LYS A 95 -5.40 -8.79 -7.04
CA LYS A 95 -6.38 -8.28 -7.98
C LYS A 95 -6.70 -6.80 -7.72
N GLN A 96 -6.86 -6.42 -6.47
CA GLN A 96 -7.20 -5.06 -6.10
C GLN A 96 -6.04 -4.09 -6.38
N ALA A 97 -4.79 -4.49 -6.11
CA ALA A 97 -3.61 -3.70 -6.48
C ALA A 97 -3.55 -3.44 -8.00
N ALA A 98 -3.72 -4.50 -8.81
CA ALA A 98 -3.72 -4.39 -10.26
C ALA A 98 -4.94 -3.60 -10.81
N LEU A 99 -6.08 -3.64 -10.12
CA LEU A 99 -7.27 -2.85 -10.48
C LEU A 99 -7.07 -1.35 -10.19
N LEU A 100 -6.48 -1.03 -9.04
CA LEU A 100 -6.24 0.36 -8.63
C LEU A 100 -5.17 1.03 -9.50
N GLU A 101 -4.12 0.30 -9.88
CA GLU A 101 -3.05 0.79 -10.76
C GLU A 101 -2.80 -0.15 -11.95
N PRO A 102 -3.68 -0.13 -12.98
CA PRO A 102 -3.62 -1.08 -14.10
C PRO A 102 -2.44 -0.87 -15.07
N GLN A 103 -1.63 0.18 -14.86
CA GLN A 103 -0.40 0.42 -15.62
C GLN A 103 0.85 0.02 -14.83
N ASN A 104 0.70 -0.37 -13.56
CA ASN A 104 1.82 -0.79 -12.72
C ASN A 104 2.21 -2.24 -13.06
N THR A 105 3.37 -2.41 -13.68
CA THR A 105 3.87 -3.72 -14.13
C THR A 105 4.20 -4.65 -12.97
N ASP A 106 4.61 -4.11 -11.83
CA ASP A 106 4.98 -4.93 -10.67
C ASP A 106 3.74 -5.59 -10.06
N TYR A 107 2.60 -4.88 -10.06
CA TYR A 107 1.34 -5.43 -9.53
C TYR A 107 0.74 -6.48 -10.45
N LYS A 108 0.78 -6.24 -11.77
CA LYS A 108 0.44 -7.26 -12.78
C LYS A 108 1.32 -8.49 -12.65
N PHE A 109 2.63 -8.28 -12.46
CA PHE A 109 3.58 -9.36 -12.28
C PHE A 109 3.30 -10.16 -11.01
N GLY A 110 3.03 -9.51 -9.87
CA GLY A 110 2.65 -10.20 -8.64
C GLY A 110 1.36 -11.04 -8.79
N LEU A 111 0.32 -10.47 -9.42
CA LEU A 111 -0.92 -11.20 -9.71
C LEU A 111 -0.67 -12.40 -10.65
N MET A 112 0.14 -12.20 -11.70
CA MET A 112 0.56 -13.28 -12.60
C MET A 112 1.29 -14.39 -11.84
N MET A 113 2.23 -14.03 -10.96
CA MET A 113 2.99 -14.99 -10.17
C MET A 113 2.12 -15.75 -9.18
N PHE A 114 1.10 -15.12 -8.59
CA PHE A 114 0.09 -15.84 -7.80
C PHE A 114 -0.62 -16.89 -8.65
N TYR A 115 -1.14 -16.49 -9.81
CA TYR A 115 -1.86 -17.40 -10.70
C TYR A 115 -1.01 -18.58 -11.18
N LEU A 116 0.29 -18.39 -11.39
CA LEU A 116 1.22 -19.45 -11.77
C LEU A 116 1.66 -20.32 -10.59
N GLY A 117 1.77 -19.75 -9.39
CA GLY A 117 2.32 -20.42 -8.21
C GLY A 117 1.30 -21.21 -7.39
N ALA A 118 0.06 -20.71 -7.29
CA ALA A 118 -0.97 -21.36 -6.49
C ALA A 118 -1.52 -22.62 -7.19
N PRO A 119 -1.91 -23.67 -6.44
CA PRO A 119 -2.72 -24.76 -6.99
C PRO A 119 -4.08 -24.26 -7.51
N GLY A 120 -4.68 -24.94 -8.49
CA GLY A 120 -5.98 -24.55 -9.04
C GLY A 120 -7.10 -24.44 -7.99
N ILE A 121 -7.10 -25.33 -6.99
CA ILE A 121 -8.06 -25.28 -5.87
C ILE A 121 -7.89 -24.03 -4.98
N ALA A 122 -6.70 -23.42 -4.99
CA ALA A 122 -6.37 -22.22 -4.24
C ALA A 122 -6.43 -20.94 -5.10
N GLY A 123 -6.88 -21.04 -6.36
CA GLY A 123 -7.03 -19.91 -7.27
C GLY A 123 -5.92 -19.74 -8.30
N GLY A 124 -5.02 -20.72 -8.46
CA GLY A 124 -4.06 -20.73 -9.57
C GLY A 124 -4.73 -20.92 -10.92
N ASP A 125 -4.30 -20.16 -11.93
CA ASP A 125 -4.89 -20.16 -13.27
C ASP A 125 -3.90 -19.61 -14.32
N THR A 126 -3.32 -20.50 -15.12
CA THR A 126 -2.35 -20.11 -16.15
C THR A 126 -2.95 -19.22 -17.24
N GLU A 127 -4.25 -19.36 -17.56
CA GLU A 127 -4.89 -18.50 -18.56
C GLU A 127 -5.01 -17.07 -18.05
N LEU A 128 -5.45 -16.88 -16.80
CA LEU A 128 -5.50 -15.57 -16.15
C LEU A 128 -4.11 -14.95 -15.95
N ALA A 129 -3.08 -15.77 -15.75
CA ALA A 129 -1.69 -15.31 -15.69
C ALA A 129 -1.26 -14.65 -17.02
N TRP A 130 -1.50 -15.31 -18.16
CA TRP A 130 -1.14 -14.77 -19.47
C TRP A 130 -1.91 -13.51 -19.86
N GLN A 131 -3.12 -13.32 -19.33
CA GLN A 131 -3.88 -12.08 -19.52
C GLN A 131 -3.19 -10.84 -18.90
N GLN A 132 -2.21 -11.01 -18.01
CA GLN A 132 -1.47 -9.89 -17.41
C GLN A 132 -0.36 -9.33 -18.32
N VAL A 133 -0.01 -9.99 -19.43
CA VAL A 133 1.18 -9.71 -20.26
C VAL A 133 0.96 -8.61 -21.32
N ASN A 134 -0.20 -7.93 -21.32
CA ASN A 134 -0.56 -6.92 -22.34
C ASN A 134 0.38 -5.71 -22.42
#